data_AF-A0A4U6U0E0-F1
#
_entry.id   AF-A0A4U6U0E0-F1
#
_cell.length_a   1.000
_cell.length_b   1.000
_cell.length_c   1.000
_cell.angle_alpha   90.00
_cell.angle_beta   90.00
_cell.angle_gamma   90.00
#
_symmetry.space_group_name_H-M   'P 1'
#
loop_
_entity.id
_entity.type
_entity.pdbx_description
1 polymer ?
#
loop_
_entity_poly.entity_id
_entity_poly.type
_entity_poly.pdbx_seq_one_letter_code
_entity_poly.pdbx_strand_id
1 'polypeptide(L)'
;MGSLSGSTTSPSSSSSSSAASNESRSLWGVHMLLRPVTGAQRHINPMLQLGRRPAHHGLRPTLVSTRCVHSTTDTHPLSPFRVDAISDGFNDCGADGCPNLAQY
;
A
#
# COMPACT_ATOMS: atom_id res chain seq x y z
N MET A 1 -39.15 -55.30 -20.61
CA MET A 1 -39.08 -54.10 -21.48
C MET A 1 -38.94 -52.90 -20.54
N GLY A 2 -37.77 -52.25 -20.53
CA GLY A 2 -37.43 -51.21 -19.55
C GLY A 2 -37.96 -49.83 -19.96
N SER A 3 -38.46 -49.05 -19.00
CA SER A 3 -38.85 -47.65 -19.19
C SER A 3 -37.72 -46.73 -18.72
N LEU A 4 -37.14 -45.96 -19.64
CA LEU A 4 -36.15 -44.92 -19.37
C LEU A 4 -36.88 -43.68 -18.82
N SER A 5 -36.59 -43.29 -17.58
CA SER A 5 -37.06 -42.04 -16.98
C SER A 5 -36.01 -40.94 -17.25
N GLY A 6 -36.32 -40.03 -18.17
CA GLY A 6 -35.47 -38.89 -18.50
C GLY A 6 -35.64 -37.75 -17.51
N SER A 7 -34.57 -37.39 -16.80
CA SER A 7 -34.52 -36.21 -15.93
C SER A 7 -34.17 -34.96 -16.75
N THR A 8 -35.13 -34.05 -16.91
CA THR A 8 -34.89 -32.71 -17.44
C THR A 8 -34.46 -31.78 -16.30
N THR A 9 -33.18 -31.42 -16.24
CA THR A 9 -32.68 -30.40 -15.31
C THR A 9 -32.68 -29.04 -16.02
N SER A 10 -33.66 -28.19 -15.71
CA SER A 10 -33.58 -26.76 -16.02
C SER A 10 -32.60 -26.07 -15.06
N PRO A 11 -31.70 -25.19 -15.52
CA PRO A 11 -30.85 -24.43 -14.63
C PRO A 11 -31.66 -23.30 -14.00
N SER A 12 -31.82 -23.32 -12.68
CA SER A 12 -32.30 -22.17 -11.92
C SER A 12 -31.19 -21.13 -11.86
N SER A 13 -31.35 -20.04 -12.60
CA SER A 13 -30.51 -18.85 -12.48
C SER A 13 -30.83 -18.14 -11.16
N SER A 14 -30.07 -18.47 -10.11
CA SER A 14 -30.06 -17.71 -8.86
C SER A 14 -29.24 -16.43 -9.07
N SER A 15 -29.92 -15.35 -9.43
CA SER A 15 -29.38 -14.00 -9.34
C SER A 15 -29.20 -13.64 -7.86
N SER A 16 -28.03 -13.93 -7.30
CA SER A 16 -27.65 -13.51 -5.96
C SER A 16 -27.28 -12.03 -5.99
N SER A 17 -28.25 -11.17 -5.71
CA SER A 17 -27.99 -9.79 -5.35
C SER A 17 -27.26 -9.77 -4.01
N SER A 18 -25.93 -9.66 -4.04
CA SER A 18 -25.13 -9.47 -2.83
C SER A 18 -25.38 -8.06 -2.31
N ALA A 19 -26.31 -7.95 -1.35
CA ALA A 19 -26.43 -6.78 -0.49
C ALA A 19 -25.05 -6.58 0.16
N ALA A 20 -24.38 -5.49 -0.18
CA ALA A 20 -23.09 -5.13 0.38
C ALA A 20 -23.28 -4.83 1.87
N SER A 21 -23.11 -5.84 2.71
CA SER A 21 -22.84 -5.63 4.13
C SER A 21 -21.52 -4.87 4.21
N ASN A 22 -21.54 -3.72 4.88
CA ASN A 22 -20.33 -2.96 5.26
C ASN A 22 -19.56 -3.71 6.36
N GLU A 23 -19.32 -5.00 6.16
CA GLU A 23 -18.24 -5.70 6.84
C GLU A 23 -16.97 -5.02 6.32
N SER A 24 -16.23 -4.38 7.21
CA SER A 24 -14.88 -3.90 6.93
C SER A 24 -14.08 -5.11 6.46
N ARG A 25 -14.03 -5.34 5.14
CA ARG A 25 -13.28 -6.43 4.54
C ARG A 25 -11.88 -6.27 5.06
N SER A 26 -11.51 -7.13 5.99
CA SER A 26 -10.22 -7.01 6.64
C SER A 26 -9.20 -7.26 5.55
N LEU A 27 -8.48 -6.23 5.13
CA LEU A 27 -7.45 -6.31 4.09
C LEU A 27 -6.19 -7.01 4.63
N TRP A 28 -6.40 -8.07 5.42
CA TRP A 28 -5.36 -8.92 5.97
C TRP A 28 -4.59 -9.55 4.81
N GLY A 29 -3.30 -9.22 4.73
CA GLY A 29 -2.42 -9.66 3.65
C GLY A 29 -2.15 -8.64 2.55
N VAL A 30 -2.82 -7.47 2.52
CA VAL A 30 -2.50 -6.40 1.56
C VAL A 30 -1.53 -5.41 2.20
N HIS A 31 -0.37 -5.22 1.55
CA HIS A 31 0.63 -4.23 1.94
C HIS A 31 0.77 -3.14 0.88
N MET A 32 0.74 -1.89 1.32
CA MET A 32 0.95 -0.72 0.47
C MET A 32 2.28 -0.06 0.82
N LEU A 33 3.17 0.05 -0.16
CA LEU A 33 4.39 0.84 -0.05
C LEU A 33 4.17 2.20 -0.72
N LEU A 34 4.46 3.26 0.03
CA LEU A 34 4.42 4.65 -0.42
C LEU A 34 5.85 5.15 -0.50
N ARG A 35 6.35 5.40 -1.72
CA ARG A 35 7.69 5.97 -1.93
C ARG A 35 7.56 7.39 -2.47
N PRO A 36 7.77 8.44 -1.64
CA PRO A 36 7.90 9.79 -2.15
C PRO A 36 9.06 9.89 -3.12
N VAL A 37 8.93 10.77 -4.12
CA VAL A 37 10.07 11.17 -4.95
C VAL A 37 11.05 11.93 -4.06
N THR A 38 12.24 11.37 -3.89
CA THR A 38 13.38 12.01 -3.23
C THR A 38 13.89 13.15 -4.12
N GLY A 39 14.24 14.30 -3.52
CA GLY A 39 14.67 15.52 -4.20
C GLY A 39 13.69 16.68 -4.16
N ALA A 40 12.47 16.43 -3.71
CA ALA A 40 11.50 17.47 -3.47
C ALA A 40 10.66 17.11 -2.25
N GLN A 41 11.06 17.66 -1.10
CA GLN A 41 10.33 17.61 0.18
C GLN A 41 8.81 17.87 0.01
N ARG A 42 8.43 18.63 -1.01
CA ARG A 42 7.04 18.93 -1.40
C ARG A 42 6.19 17.69 -1.73
N HIS A 43 6.77 16.54 -2.06
CA HIS A 43 6.02 15.32 -2.37
C HIS A 43 5.67 14.48 -1.14
N ILE A 44 6.33 14.69 0.01
CA ILE A 44 6.11 13.88 1.21
C ILE A 44 4.70 14.09 1.76
N ASN A 45 4.26 15.33 1.93
CA ASN A 45 2.93 15.63 2.49
C ASN A 45 1.79 15.09 1.61
N PRO A 46 1.77 15.27 0.27
CA PRO A 46 0.81 14.61 -0.60
C PRO A 46 0.80 13.07 -0.45
N MET A 47 1.96 12.43 -0.33
CA MET A 47 2.05 10.98 -0.13
C MET A 47 1.50 10.53 1.23
N LEU A 48 1.74 11.32 2.28
CA LEU A 48 1.13 11.08 3.60
C LEU A 48 -0.39 11.24 3.53
N GLN A 49 -0.90 12.26 2.84
CA GLN A 49 -2.34 12.44 2.67
C GLN A 49 -2.96 11.31 1.85
N LEU A 50 -2.30 10.85 0.80
CA LEU A 50 -2.71 9.69 0.01
C LEU A 50 -2.80 8.46 0.90
N GLY A 51 -1.77 8.17 1.69
CA GLY A 51 -1.70 6.97 2.52
C GLY A 51 -2.66 6.94 3.71
N ARG A 52 -3.12 8.10 4.21
CA ARG A 52 -4.13 8.16 5.29
C ARG A 52 -5.49 7.62 4.82
N ARG A 53 -5.82 7.78 3.54
CA ARG A 53 -7.10 7.29 2.97
C ARG A 53 -7.24 5.76 3.08
N PRO A 54 -6.31 4.93 2.55
CA PRO A 54 -6.37 3.49 2.73
C PRO A 54 -6.19 3.07 4.19
N ALA A 55 -5.42 3.82 4.99
CA ALA A 55 -5.27 3.53 6.41
C ALA A 55 -6.59 3.63 7.19
N HIS A 56 -7.46 4.58 6.82
CA HIS A 56 -8.82 4.69 7.36
C HIS A 56 -9.69 3.45 7.05
N HIS A 57 -9.37 2.70 6.00
CA HIS A 57 -10.04 1.45 5.63
C HIS A 57 -9.34 0.20 6.18
N GLY A 58 -8.43 0.36 7.15
CA GLY A 58 -7.78 -0.76 7.85
C GLY A 58 -6.47 -1.26 7.21
N LEU A 59 -5.97 -0.61 6.15
CA LEU A 59 -4.62 -0.86 5.66
C LEU A 59 -3.58 -0.28 6.61
N ARG A 60 -2.37 -0.83 6.57
CA ARG A 60 -1.21 -0.32 7.30
C ARG A 60 -0.10 0.05 6.32
N PRO A 61 -0.15 1.24 5.71
CA PRO A 61 0.81 1.62 4.70
C PRO A 61 2.21 1.80 5.30
N THR A 62 3.22 1.43 4.53
CA THR A 62 4.63 1.66 4.86
C THR A 62 5.16 2.79 3.97
N LEU A 63 5.59 3.88 4.59
CA LEU A 63 6.35 4.93 3.93
C LEU A 63 7.79 4.45 3.76
N VAL A 64 8.26 4.42 2.52
CA VAL A 64 9.61 3.97 2.17
C VAL A 64 10.45 5.15 1.72
N SER A 65 11.51 5.44 2.46
CA SER A 65 12.55 6.40 2.08
C SER A 65 13.83 5.67 1.68
N THR A 66 14.87 6.41 1.34
CA THR A 66 16.20 5.80 1.19
C THR A 66 16.93 5.75 2.53
N ARG A 67 17.98 4.94 2.63
CA ARG A 67 18.83 4.87 3.83
C ARG A 67 19.46 6.21 4.16
N CYS A 68 19.93 6.96 3.17
CA CYS A 68 20.52 8.28 3.36
C CYS A 68 19.51 9.24 4.04
N VAL A 69 18.29 9.36 3.49
CA VAL A 69 17.24 10.21 4.08
C VAL A 69 16.81 9.71 5.46
N HIS A 70 16.71 8.40 5.63
CA HIS A 70 16.32 7.80 6.91
C HIS A 70 17.35 8.04 8.01
N SER A 71 18.64 8.04 7.67
CA SER A 71 19.73 8.29 8.62
C SER A 71 19.91 9.77 8.99
N THR A 72 19.47 10.68 8.13
CA THR A 72 19.64 12.14 8.33
C THR A 72 18.37 12.86 8.77
N THR A 73 17.20 12.23 8.62
CA THR A 73 15.91 12.80 9.01
C THR A 73 15.43 12.13 10.29
N ASP A 74 15.16 12.93 11.31
CA ASP A 74 14.49 12.45 12.51
C ASP A 74 13.00 12.19 12.19
N THR A 75 12.69 10.95 11.80
CA THR A 75 11.31 10.56 11.48
C THR A 75 10.51 10.41 12.76
N HIS A 76 9.87 11.50 13.18
CA HIS A 76 8.82 11.46 14.19
C HIS A 76 7.78 10.38 13.83
N PRO A 77 7.20 9.65 14.79
CA PRO A 77 6.21 8.62 14.51
C PRO A 77 5.06 9.15 13.65
N LEU A 78 5.06 8.75 12.39
CA LEU A 78 4.07 9.15 11.39
C LEU A 78 2.83 8.26 11.51
N SER A 79 2.19 8.12 12.68
CA SER A 79 0.96 7.30 12.79
C SER A 79 -0.07 7.74 11.73
N PRO A 80 -0.67 6.83 10.93
CA PRO A 80 -0.69 5.36 11.05
C PRO A 80 0.39 4.59 10.25
N PHE A 81 1.40 5.28 9.73
CA PHE A 81 2.45 4.75 8.86
C PHE A 81 3.52 3.97 9.62
N ARG A 82 3.96 2.87 9.01
CA ARG A 82 5.29 2.31 9.28
C ARG A 82 6.30 3.06 8.42
N VAL A 83 7.53 3.22 8.90
CA VAL A 83 8.62 3.81 8.11
C VAL A 83 9.67 2.73 7.89
N ASP A 84 10.15 2.60 6.66
CA ASP A 84 11.23 1.69 6.30
C ASP A 84 12.14 2.33 5.26
N ALA A 85 13.36 1.82 5.11
CA ALA A 85 14.38 2.39 4.25
C ALA A 85 14.94 1.37 3.25
N ILE A 86 15.04 1.78 1.98
CA ILE A 86 15.68 0.99 0.91
C ILE A 86 16.97 1.65 0.44
N SER A 87 17.80 0.90 -0.27
CA SER A 87 18.93 1.48 -0.99
C SER A 87 18.47 2.06 -2.33
N ASP A 88 19.04 3.18 -2.72
CA ASP A 88 18.92 3.81 -4.03
C ASP A 88 20.26 3.80 -4.81
N GLY A 89 21.27 3.13 -4.29
CA GLY A 89 22.64 3.13 -4.82
C GLY A 89 23.60 4.04 -4.05
N PHE A 90 23.09 4.93 -3.17
CA PHE A 90 23.89 5.91 -2.43
C PHE A 90 23.51 5.88 -0.94
N ASN A 91 24.05 4.90 -0.21
CA ASN A 91 23.69 4.69 1.20
C ASN A 91 24.48 5.59 2.17
N ASP A 92 25.67 6.05 1.77
CA ASP A 92 26.55 6.86 2.59
C ASP A 92 26.17 8.33 2.44
N CYS A 93 25.47 8.87 3.45
CA CYS A 93 24.83 10.18 3.38
C CYS A 93 25.79 11.38 3.60
N GLY A 94 27.02 11.29 3.08
CA GLY A 94 28.10 12.28 3.22
C GLY A 94 28.47 12.97 1.91
N ALA A 95 29.39 13.94 1.99
CA ALA A 95 29.84 14.75 0.85
C ALA A 95 30.40 13.94 -0.34
N ASP A 96 30.93 12.75 -0.09
CA ASP A 96 31.49 11.85 -1.11
C ASP A 96 30.49 10.82 -1.66
N GLY A 97 29.35 10.64 -0.99
CA GLY A 97 28.39 9.58 -1.28
C GLY A 97 27.13 10.03 -2.01
N CYS A 98 26.87 11.33 -2.13
CA CYS A 98 25.72 11.85 -2.86
C CYS A 98 26.10 13.10 -3.66
N PRO A 99 25.92 13.12 -4.99
CA PRO A 99 26.37 14.26 -5.81
C PRO A 99 25.59 15.56 -5.51
N ASN A 100 24.43 15.49 -4.85
CA ASN A 100 23.67 16.67 -4.46
C ASN A 100 22.55 16.36 -3.45
N LEU A 101 22.64 16.87 -2.21
CA LEU A 101 21.58 16.73 -1.20
C LEU A 101 20.27 17.44 -1.60
N ALA A 102 20.33 18.47 -2.45
CA ALA A 102 19.13 19.16 -2.96
C ALA A 102 18.41 18.39 -4.09
N GLN A 103 19.04 17.33 -4.62
CA GLN A 103 18.35 16.32 -5.44
C GLN A 103 17.81 15.16 -4.60
N TYR A 104 17.92 15.27 -3.27
CA TYR A 104 17.45 14.30 -2.29
C TYR A 104 16.29 14.79 -1.42
#